data_AF-A0A517TC97-F1
#
_entry.id   AF-A0A517TC97-F1
#
_cell.length_a   1.000
_cell.length_b   1.000
_cell.length_c   1.000
_cell.angle_alpha   90.00
_cell.angle_beta   90.00
_cell.angle_gamma   90.00
#
_symmetry.space_group_name_H-M   'P 1'
#
loop_
_entity.id
_entity.type
_entity.pdbx_description
1 polymer ?
#
loop_
_entity_poly.entity_id
_entity_poly.type
_entity_poly.pdbx_seq_one_letter_code
_entity_poly.pdbx_strand_id
1 'polypeptide(L)' 'MRPQLRIFTGEEQSPQSPGVRVRFDELASALNDAANWDRTWLRDFADDEVNISADLYEVLMAYNQLRPSA' A
#
# COMPACT_ATOMS: atom_id res chain seq x y z
N MET A 1 -44.38 18.77 16.49
CA MET A 1 -43.03 18.20 16.51
C MET A 1 -42.55 18.10 15.07
N ARG A 2 -41.48 18.82 14.69
CA ARG A 2 -40.97 18.85 13.31
C ARG A 2 -39.81 17.87 13.18
N PRO A 3 -39.93 16.78 12.38
CA PRO A 3 -38.82 15.86 12.20
C PRO A 3 -37.72 16.55 11.37
N GLN A 4 -36.53 16.72 11.94
CA GLN A 4 -35.35 17.19 11.22
C GLN A 4 -34.60 15.97 10.67
N LEU A 5 -34.61 15.80 9.36
CA LEU A 5 -33.73 14.87 8.68
C LEU A 5 -32.29 15.40 8.76
N ARG A 6 -31.40 14.63 9.39
CA ARG A 6 -29.95 14.87 9.35
C ARG A 6 -29.45 14.31 8.01
N ILE A 7 -28.95 15.19 7.16
CA ILE A 7 -28.29 14.79 5.91
C ILE A 7 -26.92 14.21 6.31
N PHE A 8 -26.80 12.89 6.24
CA PHE A 8 -25.50 12.22 6.28
C PHE A 8 -24.91 12.33 4.87
N THR A 9 -24.05 13.31 4.67
CA THR A 9 -23.08 13.26 3.57
C THR A 9 -22.18 12.07 3.87
N GLY A 10 -22.34 10.99 3.11
CA GLY A 10 -21.42 9.86 3.14
C GLY A 10 -20.07 10.33 2.61
N GLU A 11 -19.22 10.85 3.48
CA GLU A 11 -17.80 10.65 3.30
C GLU A 11 -17.62 9.15 3.44
N GLU A 12 -17.48 8.47 2.31
CA GLU A 12 -17.17 7.04 2.22
C GLU A 12 -15.78 6.84 2.83
N GLN A 13 -15.71 6.87 4.15
CA GLN A 13 -14.56 6.39 4.90
C GLN A 13 -14.57 4.88 4.72
N SER A 14 -13.95 4.42 3.63
CA SER A 14 -13.54 3.02 3.49
C SER A 14 -12.93 2.63 4.84
N PRO A 15 -13.41 1.57 5.51
CA PRO A 15 -12.91 1.20 6.83
C PRO A 15 -11.40 0.99 6.70
N GLN A 16 -10.62 1.95 7.20
CA GLN A 16 -9.18 1.83 7.23
C GLN A 16 -8.89 0.69 8.20
N SER A 17 -8.64 -0.49 7.66
CA SER A 17 -8.03 -1.60 8.39
C SER A 17 -6.87 -1.01 9.18
N PRO A 18 -6.75 -1.26 10.50
CA PRO A 18 -5.70 -0.67 11.31
C PRO A 18 -4.33 -1.07 10.75
N GLY A 19 -3.72 -0.16 10.00
CA GLY A 19 -2.41 -0.36 9.41
C GLY A 19 -1.33 -0.39 10.49
N VAL A 20 -0.36 -1.28 10.33
CA VAL A 20 0.82 -1.33 11.20
C VAL A 20 1.93 -0.54 10.54
N ARG A 21 2.59 0.36 11.30
CA ARG A 21 3.78 1.06 10.83
C ARG A 21 4.99 0.17 11.03
N VAL A 22 5.67 -0.17 9.94
CA VAL A 22 6.92 -0.93 9.93
C VAL A 22 8.04 -0.08 9.35
N ARG A 23 9.30 -0.42 9.67
CA ARG A 23 10.44 0.26 9.04
C ARG A 23 10.61 -0.23 7.61
N PHE A 24 11.02 0.67 6.72
CA PHE A 24 11.17 0.36 5.30
C PHE A 24 12.23 -0.71 5.03
N ASP A 25 13.33 -0.73 5.80
CA ASP A 25 14.39 -1.74 5.66
C ASP A 25 13.94 -3.15 6.06
N GLU A 26 13.12 -3.25 7.11
CA GLU A 26 12.47 -4.50 7.53
C GLU A 26 11.53 -5.02 6.44
N LEU A 27 10.68 -4.15 5.89
CA LEU A 27 9.79 -4.48 4.77
C LEU A 27 10.59 -4.93 3.54
N ALA A 28 11.58 -4.15 3.12
CA ALA A 28 12.40 -4.45 1.95
C ALA A 28 13.16 -5.78 2.12
N SER A 29 13.66 -6.06 3.31
CA SER A 29 14.34 -7.33 3.61
C SER A 29 13.39 -8.52 3.52
N ALA A 30 12.18 -8.39 4.08
CA ALA A 30 11.16 -9.44 4.02
C ALA A 30 10.69 -9.72 2.58
N LEU A 31 10.47 -8.67 1.79
CA LEU A 31 10.09 -8.80 0.37
C LEU A 31 11.20 -9.45 -0.45
N ASN A 32 12.46 -9.06 -0.21
CA ASN A 32 13.61 -9.64 -0.89
C ASN A 32 13.79 -11.13 -0.52
N ASP A 33 13.65 -11.50 0.75
CA ASP A 33 13.65 -12.91 1.16
C ASP A 33 12.52 -13.69 0.47
N ALA A 34 11.29 -13.14 0.49
CA ALA A 34 10.14 -13.77 -0.14
C ALA A 34 10.35 -14.02 -1.64
N ALA A 35 10.90 -13.03 -2.36
CA ALA A 35 11.20 -13.14 -3.78
C ALA A 35 12.32 -14.16 -4.08
N ASN A 36 13.38 -14.18 -3.27
CA ASN A 36 14.52 -15.10 -3.47
C ASN A 36 14.17 -16.57 -3.17
N TRP A 37 13.24 -16.81 -2.25
CA TRP A 37 12.85 -18.16 -1.81
C TRP A 37 11.48 -18.61 -2.34
N ASP A 38 10.92 -17.92 -3.33
CA ASP A 38 9.62 -18.19 -3.95
C ASP A 38 8.51 -18.43 -2.92
N ARG A 39 8.46 -17.55 -1.91
CA ARG A 39 7.47 -17.65 -0.83
C ARG A 39 6.10 -17.29 -1.38
N THR A 40 5.18 -18.24 -1.31
CA THR A 40 3.85 -18.11 -1.90
C THR A 40 2.99 -17.00 -1.30
N TRP A 41 3.23 -16.60 -0.04
CA TRP A 41 2.44 -15.56 0.64
C TRP A 41 2.48 -14.20 -0.07
N LEU A 42 3.53 -13.89 -0.83
CA LEU A 42 3.62 -12.63 -1.56
C LEU A 42 2.54 -12.52 -2.66
N ARG A 43 2.12 -13.66 -3.22
CA ARG A 43 1.07 -13.73 -4.25
C ARG A 43 -0.30 -13.36 -3.69
N ASP A 44 -0.51 -13.55 -2.40
CA ASP A 44 -1.78 -13.21 -1.74
C ASP A 44 -2.00 -11.69 -1.68
N PHE A 45 -0.93 -10.89 -1.84
CA PHE A 45 -0.96 -9.42 -1.82
C PHE A 45 -0.72 -8.80 -3.22
N ALA A 46 -0.81 -9.59 -4.30
CA ALA A 46 -0.43 -9.11 -5.64
C ALA A 46 -1.31 -7.98 -6.17
N ASP A 47 -2.58 -7.95 -5.77
CA ASP A 47 -3.56 -6.94 -6.18
C ASP A 47 -3.80 -5.86 -5.11
N ASP A 48 -3.06 -5.90 -4.00
CA ASP A 48 -3.25 -4.98 -2.87
C ASP A 48 -2.53 -3.64 -3.12
N GLU A 49 -3.23 -2.54 -2.82
CA GLU A 49 -2.63 -1.20 -2.84
C GLU A 49 -1.90 -0.92 -1.51
N VAL A 50 -0.63 -0.52 -1.61
CA VAL A 50 0.18 -0.14 -0.43
C VAL A 50 0.38 1.36 -0.40
N ASN A 51 0.05 1.98 0.74
CA ASN A 51 0.28 3.40 0.95
C ASN A 51 1.75 3.66 1.32
N ILE A 52 2.46 4.44 0.50
CA ILE A 52 3.85 4.85 0.73
C ILE A 52 3.97 6.38 0.70
N SER A 53 5.08 6.93 1.21
CA SER A 53 5.32 8.36 1.10
C SER A 53 5.56 8.77 -0.36
N ALA A 54 5.20 10.01 -0.71
CA ALA A 54 5.43 10.56 -2.03
C ALA A 54 6.91 10.49 -2.44
N ASP A 55 7.83 10.87 -1.54
CA ASP A 55 9.27 10.83 -1.80
C ASP A 55 9.76 9.41 -2.16
N LEU A 56 9.25 8.37 -1.49
CA LEU A 56 9.64 6.99 -1.78
C LEU A 56 9.07 6.53 -3.12
N TYR A 57 7.83 6.92 -3.44
CA TYR A 57 7.23 6.64 -4.73
C TYR A 57 8.05 7.24 -5.89
N GLU A 58 8.48 8.49 -5.75
CA GLU A 58 9.32 9.16 -6.75
C GLU A 58 10.64 8.42 -6.99
N VAL A 59 11.32 7.98 -5.92
CA VAL A 59 12.56 7.20 -6.01
C VAL A 59 12.33 5.87 -6.73
N LEU A 60 11.25 5.15 -6.41
CA LEU A 60 10.90 3.88 -7.05
C LEU A 60 10.58 4.05 -8.54
N MET A 61 9.86 5.12 -8.90
CA MET A 61 9.56 5.44 -10.29
C MET A 61 10.81 5.79 -11.08
N ALA A 62 11.69 6.63 -10.53
CA ALA A 62 12.97 6.95 -11.15
C ALA A 62 13.83 5.69 -11.35
N TYR A 63 13.88 4.80 -10.36
CA TYR A 63 14.59 3.53 -10.47
C TYR A 63 14.01 2.64 -11.58
N ASN A 64 12.69 2.48 -11.65
CA ASN A 64 12.04 1.65 -12.67
C ASN A 64 12.30 2.19 -14.07
N GLN A 65 12.23 3.51 -14.26
CA GLN A 65 12.49 4.15 -15.56
C GLN A 65 13.95 4.03 -16.01
N LEU A 66 14.88 3.90 -15.06
CA LEU A 66 16.31 3.66 -15.34
C LEU A 66 16.61 2.20 -15.67
N ARG A 67 15.73 1.25 -15.32
CA ARG A 67 15.91 -0.13 -15.75
C ARG A 67 15.62 -0.17 -17.24
N PRO A 68 16.61 -0.48 -18.11
CA PRO A 68 16.31 -0.75 -19.50
C PRO A 68 15.29 -1.89 -19.50
N SER A 69 14.15 -1.68 -20.16
CA SER A 69 13.19 -2.74 -20.46
C SER A 69 13.97 -3.92 -21.04
N ALA A 70 14.12 -4.96 -20.22
CA ALA A 70 14.87 -6.18 -20.55
C ALA A 70 14.22 -6.94 -21.71
#